data_AF-A0A9D1WRI6-F1
#
_entry.id   AF-A0A9D1WRI6-F1
#
_cell.length_a   1.000
_cell.length_b   1.000
_cell.length_c   1.000
_cell.angle_alpha   90.00
_cell.angle_beta   90.00
_cell.angle_gamma   90.00
#
_symmetry.space_group_name_H-M   'P 1'
#
loop_
_entity.id
_entity.type
_entity.pdbx_description
1 polymer ?
#
loop_
_entity_poly.entity_id
_entity_poly.type
_entity_poly.pdbx_seq_one_letter_code
_entity_poly.pdbx_strand_id
1 'polypeptide(L)'
;QVPSGWVGLGPWRAALPAALYQIPWLAWLGFPGPGFSSGDYFPLIPWLLLFLAGSFLGRRAQAGDLPNFCYRSHLPWLAAVGRASIWIYMLHQPVLYGALWLYFRVL
;
A
#
# COMPACT_ATOMS: atom_id res chain seq x y z
N GLN A 1 -2.20 -7.24 -10.34
CA GLN A 1 -1.74 -7.21 -11.75
C GLN A 1 -0.40 -7.92 -11.88
N VAL A 2 0.70 -7.37 -11.33
CA VAL A 2 2.01 -8.05 -11.38
C VAL A 2 1.96 -9.43 -10.70
N PRO A 3 1.39 -9.60 -9.48
CA PRO A 3 1.28 -10.93 -8.86
C PRO A 3 0.47 -11.96 -9.67
N SER A 4 -0.38 -11.50 -10.59
CA SER A 4 -1.24 -12.35 -11.43
C SER A 4 -0.64 -12.66 -12.81
N GLY A 5 0.63 -12.31 -13.07
CA GLY A 5 1.27 -12.58 -14.37
C GLY A 5 1.18 -11.45 -15.39
N TRP A 6 0.72 -10.27 -15.02
CA TRP A 6 0.44 -9.18 -15.98
C TRP A 6 1.00 -7.84 -15.51
N VAL A 7 1.58 -7.06 -16.43
CA VAL A 7 1.95 -5.67 -16.18
C VAL A 7 1.22 -4.76 -17.16
N GLY A 8 0.66 -3.65 -16.69
CA GLY A 8 -0.12 -2.77 -17.56
C GLY A 8 -0.96 -1.72 -16.85
N LEU A 9 -1.56 -0.85 -17.66
CA LEU A 9 -2.51 0.18 -17.25
C LEU A 9 -3.74 0.12 -18.18
N GLY A 10 -4.89 -0.27 -17.63
CA GLY A 10 -6.13 -0.39 -18.40
C GLY A 10 -6.01 -1.41 -19.55
N PRO A 11 -6.36 -1.04 -20.79
CA PRO A 11 -6.29 -1.96 -21.95
C PRO A 11 -4.86 -2.30 -22.37
N TRP A 12 -3.87 -1.50 -21.98
CA TRP A 12 -2.46 -1.71 -22.29
C TRP A 12 -1.84 -2.65 -21.27
N ARG A 13 -1.84 -3.95 -21.55
CA ARG A 13 -1.25 -4.97 -20.68
C ARG A 13 -0.38 -5.95 -21.45
N ALA A 14 0.72 -6.35 -20.84
CA ALA A 14 1.62 -7.39 -21.33
C ALA A 14 1.69 -8.54 -20.32
N ALA A 15 1.78 -9.76 -20.84
CA ALA A 15 2.02 -10.94 -20.03
C ALA A 15 3.48 -10.97 -19.58
N LEU A 16 3.70 -11.34 -18.32
CA LEU A 16 5.02 -11.53 -17.75
C LEU A 16 5.46 -12.99 -17.94
N PRO A 17 6.77 -13.27 -18.15
CA PRO A 17 7.27 -14.64 -18.28
C PRO A 17 6.94 -15.50 -17.06
N ALA A 18 6.38 -16.69 -17.28
CA ALA A 18 6.01 -17.62 -16.21
C ALA A 18 7.20 -18.08 -15.35
N ALA A 19 8.41 -18.11 -15.92
CA ALA A 19 9.64 -18.48 -15.22
C ALA A 19 9.92 -17.59 -13.99
N LEU A 20 9.49 -16.33 -13.99
CA LEU A 20 9.68 -15.41 -12.85
C LEU A 20 8.94 -15.87 -11.59
N TYR A 21 7.82 -16.58 -11.74
CA TYR A 21 6.99 -17.08 -10.64
C TYR A 21 7.42 -18.47 -10.17
N GLN A 22 8.37 -19.11 -10.84
CA GLN A 22 8.91 -20.41 -10.40
C GLN A 22 10.02 -20.25 -9.35
N ILE A 23 10.50 -19.03 -9.15
CA ILE A 23 11.61 -18.71 -8.27
C ILE A 23 11.04 -18.18 -6.94
N PRO A 24 11.03 -18.96 -5.85
CA PRO A 24 10.33 -18.57 -4.61
C PRO A 24 10.85 -17.27 -3.99
N TRP A 25 12.15 -16.99 -4.16
CA TRP A 25 12.76 -15.79 -3.59
C TRP A 25 12.36 -14.50 -4.32
N LEU A 26 11.78 -14.55 -5.52
CA LEU A 26 11.34 -13.36 -6.25
C LEU A 26 10.00 -12.79 -5.75
N ALA A 27 9.39 -13.40 -4.73
CA ALA A 27 8.16 -12.93 -4.13
C ALA A 27 8.28 -11.47 -3.63
N TRP A 28 9.36 -11.09 -2.95
CA TRP A 28 9.50 -9.69 -2.47
C TRP A 28 9.55 -8.67 -3.62
N LEU A 29 10.11 -9.06 -4.76
CA LEU A 29 10.24 -8.18 -5.93
C LEU A 29 8.91 -8.02 -6.67
N GLY A 30 8.00 -8.98 -6.51
CA GLY A 30 6.64 -8.92 -7.05
C GLY A 30 6.18 -10.17 -7.77
N PHE A 31 6.99 -11.23 -7.79
CA PHE A 31 6.71 -12.48 -8.51
C PHE A 31 6.50 -13.62 -7.50
N PRO A 32 5.33 -13.71 -6.85
CA PRO A 32 5.07 -14.72 -5.84
C PRO A 32 4.95 -16.11 -6.49
N GLY A 33 5.59 -17.11 -5.89
CA GLY A 33 5.46 -18.48 -6.37
C GLY A 33 4.09 -19.12 -6.09
N PRO A 34 3.79 -20.29 -6.67
CA PRO A 34 2.49 -20.94 -6.57
C PRO A 34 2.08 -21.35 -5.14
N GLY A 35 3.03 -21.46 -4.21
CA GLY A 35 2.77 -21.73 -2.78
C GLY A 35 2.80 -20.48 -1.90
N PHE A 36 3.00 -19.29 -2.46
CA PHE A 36 3.09 -18.06 -1.70
C PHE A 36 1.69 -17.51 -1.40
N SER A 37 1.38 -17.35 -0.13
CA SER A 37 0.15 -16.72 0.35
C SER A 37 0.49 -15.74 1.47
N SER A 38 -0.02 -14.52 1.36
CA SER A 38 0.04 -13.52 2.41
C SER A 38 -1.21 -12.67 2.35
N GLY A 39 -1.80 -12.41 3.51
CA GLY A 39 -3.02 -11.60 3.63
C GLY A 39 -2.81 -10.13 3.23
N ASP A 40 -1.56 -9.66 3.25
CA ASP A 40 -1.23 -8.26 2.99
C ASP A 40 0.01 -8.15 2.07
N TYR A 41 -0.07 -8.81 0.92
CA TYR A 41 1.03 -8.86 -0.04
C TYR A 41 1.05 -7.64 -0.97
N PHE A 42 2.11 -6.83 -0.84
CA PHE A 42 2.38 -5.70 -1.72
C PHE A 42 3.72 -5.88 -2.47
N PRO A 43 3.71 -6.08 -3.80
CA PRO A 43 4.92 -6.31 -4.57
C PRO A 43 5.84 -5.07 -4.60
N LEU A 44 7.14 -5.22 -4.35
CA LEU A 44 8.02 -4.05 -4.24
C LEU A 44 8.06 -3.19 -5.51
N ILE A 45 8.19 -3.77 -6.71
CA ILE A 45 8.41 -2.97 -7.94
C ILE A 45 7.30 -1.93 -8.18
N PRO A 46 5.99 -2.30 -8.27
CA PRO A 46 4.95 -1.31 -8.54
C PRO A 46 4.82 -0.28 -7.43
N TRP A 47 4.92 -0.73 -6.18
CA TRP A 47 4.68 0.12 -5.02
C TRP A 47 5.85 1.05 -4.71
N LEU A 48 7.08 0.60 -4.93
CA LEU A 48 8.27 1.43 -4.78
C LEU A 48 8.27 2.57 -5.81
N LEU A 49 7.90 2.30 -7.06
CA LEU A 49 7.78 3.34 -8.07
C LEU A 49 6.75 4.41 -7.65
N LEU A 50 5.57 4.00 -7.19
CA LEU A 50 4.55 4.91 -6.68
C LEU A 50 5.04 5.70 -5.45
N PHE A 51 5.73 5.03 -4.53
CA PHE A 51 6.33 5.66 -3.36
C PHE A 51 7.36 6.72 -3.74
N LEU A 52 8.26 6.41 -4.68
CA LEU A 52 9.27 7.35 -5.17
C LEU A 52 8.64 8.52 -5.94
N ALA A 53 7.64 8.24 -6.78
CA ALA A 53 6.88 9.29 -7.47
C ALA A 53 6.18 10.23 -6.48
N GLY A 54 5.51 9.67 -5.47
CA GLY A 54 4.90 10.44 -4.38
C GLY A 54 5.93 11.23 -3.57
N SER A 55 7.10 10.65 -3.28
CA SER A 55 8.19 11.31 -2.55
C SER A 55 8.74 12.50 -3.33
N PHE A 56 8.99 12.33 -4.63
CA PHE A 56 9.45 13.41 -5.50
C PHE A 56 8.41 14.53 -5.61
N LEU A 57 7.14 14.18 -5.82
CA LEU A 57 6.03 15.14 -5.81
C LEU A 57 5.89 15.85 -4.46
N GLY A 58 6.07 15.15 -3.35
CA GLY A 58 6.05 15.71 -2.00
C GLY A 58 7.13 16.76 -1.78
N ARG A 59 8.33 16.58 -2.33
CA ARG A 59 9.39 17.60 -2.28
C ARG A 59 9.00 18.86 -3.06
N ARG A 60 8.41 18.71 -4.25
CA ARG A 60 7.87 19.83 -5.05
C ARG A 60 6.69 20.52 -4.37
N ALA A 61 5.83 19.77 -3.69
CA ALA A 61 4.77 20.31 -2.85
C ALA A 61 5.34 21.22 -1.76
N GLN A 62 6.35 20.73 -1.03
CA GLN A 62 6.99 21.54 0.03
C GLN A 62 7.69 22.80 -0.51
N ALA A 63 8.20 22.75 -1.74
CA ALA A 63 8.82 23.89 -2.41
C ALA A 63 7.81 24.95 -2.91
N GLY A 64 6.50 24.66 -2.91
CA GLY A 64 5.49 25.57 -3.41
C GLY A 64 5.15 25.38 -4.90
N ASP A 65 5.74 24.38 -5.57
CA ASP A 65 5.66 24.22 -7.04
C ASP A 65 4.36 23.56 -7.54
N LEU A 66 3.47 23.12 -6.64
CA LEU A 66 2.17 22.55 -7.01
C LEU A 66 1.07 23.61 -7.16
N PRO A 67 -0.02 23.31 -7.89
CA PRO A 67 -1.17 24.20 -7.97
C PRO A 67 -1.78 24.56 -6.61
N ASN A 68 -2.34 25.77 -6.50
CA ASN A 68 -2.90 26.31 -5.24
C ASN A 68 -3.96 25.43 -4.56
N PHE A 69 -4.69 24.61 -5.32
CA PHE A 69 -5.68 23.69 -4.75
C PHE A 69 -5.03 22.57 -3.91
N CYS A 70 -3.79 22.18 -4.20
CA CYS A 70 -3.08 21.12 -3.50
C CYS A 70 -2.74 21.49 -2.04
N TYR A 71 -2.67 22.78 -1.72
CA TYR A 71 -2.34 23.26 -0.37
C TYR A 71 -3.57 23.51 0.51
N ARG A 72 -4.77 23.50 -0.06
CA ARG A 72 -5.98 23.78 0.70
C ARG A 72 -6.42 22.53 1.46
N SER A 73 -6.45 22.62 2.79
CA SER A 73 -7.11 21.60 3.60
C SER A 73 -8.62 21.84 3.56
N HIS A 74 -9.34 21.01 2.81
CA HIS A 74 -10.80 21.09 2.70
C HIS A 74 -11.50 20.70 4.02
N LEU A 75 -10.90 19.80 4.81
CA LEU A 75 -11.44 19.30 6.08
C LEU A 75 -10.32 19.22 7.13
N PRO A 76 -10.19 20.24 8.01
CA PRO A 76 -9.05 20.32 8.94
C PRO A 76 -9.03 19.19 9.98
N TRP A 77 -10.18 18.69 10.41
CA TRP A 77 -10.26 17.55 11.32
C TRP A 77 -9.77 16.27 10.67
N LEU A 78 -10.14 16.03 9.41
CA LEU A 78 -9.70 14.84 8.66
C LEU A 78 -8.19 14.91 8.40
N ALA A 79 -7.67 16.10 8.11
CA ALA A 79 -6.23 16.32 8.00
C ALA A 79 -5.51 16.06 9.34
N ALA A 80 -6.11 16.40 10.47
CA ALA A 80 -5.55 16.08 11.80
C ALA A 80 -5.50 14.58 12.06
N VAL A 81 -6.58 13.85 11.75
CA VAL A 81 -6.63 12.39 11.83
C VAL A 81 -5.58 11.76 10.91
N GLY A 82 -5.44 12.25 9.67
CA GLY A 82 -4.45 11.77 8.70
C GLY A 82 -3.00 11.94 9.18
N ARG A 83 -2.67 13.02 9.90
CA ARG A 83 -1.34 13.23 10.49
C ARG A 83 -1.01 12.22 11.60
N ALA A 84 -2.02 11.73 12.32
CA ALA A 84 -1.88 10.70 13.33
C ALA A 84 -2.16 9.28 12.80
N SER A 85 -2.29 9.11 11.49
CA SER A 85 -2.70 7.85 10.85
C SER A 85 -1.86 6.65 11.27
N ILE A 86 -0.54 6.80 11.43
CA ILE A 86 0.34 5.71 11.88
C ILE A 86 0.01 5.23 13.30
N TRP A 87 -0.30 6.14 14.22
CA TRP A 87 -0.67 5.80 15.59
C TRP A 87 -2.05 5.15 15.64
N ILE A 88 -3.00 5.70 14.88
CA ILE A 88 -4.34 5.14 14.76
C ILE A 88 -4.25 3.72 14.18
N TYR A 89 -3.44 3.54 13.13
CA TYR A 89 -3.18 2.23 12.53
C TYR A 89 -2.47 1.28 13.49
N MET A 90 -1.55 1.75 14.33
CA MET A 90 -0.91 0.84 15.27
C MET A 90 -1.83 0.45 16.43
N LEU A 91 -2.70 1.36 16.87
CA LEU A 91 -3.63 1.13 17.99
C LEU A 91 -4.86 0.30 17.61
N HIS A 92 -5.34 0.38 16.36
CA HIS A 92 -6.57 -0.34 16.00
C HIS A 92 -6.42 -1.87 16.12
N GLN A 93 -5.25 -2.43 15.82
CA GLN A 93 -5.01 -3.88 15.91
C GLN A 93 -5.18 -4.39 17.36
N PRO A 94 -4.43 -3.91 18.38
CA PRO A 94 -4.64 -4.31 19.77
C PRO A 94 -6.06 -4.08 20.28
N VAL A 95 -6.68 -2.95 19.91
CA VAL A 95 -8.04 -2.61 20.36
C VAL A 95 -9.06 -3.62 19.81
N LEU A 96 -8.99 -3.96 18.52
CA LEU A 96 -9.87 -4.94 17.89
C LEU A 96 -9.66 -6.33 18.49
N TYR A 97 -8.42 -6.78 18.64
CA TYR A 97 -8.12 -8.07 19.27
C TYR A 97 -8.62 -8.13 20.72
N GLY A 98 -8.41 -7.06 21.50
CA GLY A 98 -8.89 -6.97 22.87
C GLY A 98 -10.42 -7.01 22.97
N ALA A 99 -11.12 -6.28 22.09
CA ALA A 99 -12.58 -6.29 22.03
C ALA A 99 -13.14 -7.66 21.65
N LEU A 100 -12.57 -8.31 20.62
CA LEU A 100 -12.96 -9.65 20.22
C LEU A 100 -12.69 -10.67 21.34
N TRP A 101 -11.55 -10.58 22.01
CA TRP A 101 -11.21 -11.46 23.12
C TRP A 101 -12.20 -11.32 24.29
N LEU A 102 -12.58 -10.08 24.65
CA LEU A 102 -13.60 -9.85 25.67
C LEU A 102 -14.96 -10.42 25.27
N TYR A 103 -15.36 -10.21 24.02
CA TYR A 103 -16.63 -10.72 23.48
C TYR A 103 -16.71 -12.26 23.56
N PHE A 104 -15.68 -12.97 23.07
CA PHE A 104 -15.63 -14.44 23.11
C PHE A 104 -15.38 -15.03 24.50
N ARG A 105 -14.98 -14.22 25.48
CA ARG A 105 -14.81 -14.66 26.86
C ARG A 105 -16.10 -14.53 27.68
N VAL A 106 -16.96 -13.58 27.33
CA VAL A 106 -18.22 -13.32 28.04
C VAL A 106 -19.39 -14.14 27.48
N LEU A 107 -19.37 -14.44 26.18
CA LEU A 107 -20.24 -15.43 25.54
C LEU A 107 -19.75 -16.86 25.77
#